data_AF-A0A946EWU7-F1
#
_entry.id   AF-A0A946EWU7-F1
#
_cell.length_a   1.000
_cell.length_b   1.000
_cell.length_c   1.000
_cell.angle_alpha   90.00
_cell.angle_beta   90.00
_cell.angle_gamma   90.00
#
_symmetry.space_group_name_H-M   'P 1'
#
loop_
_entity.id
_entity.type
_entity.pdbx_description
1 polymer ?
#
loop_
_entity_poly.entity_id
_entity_poly.type
_entity_poly.pdbx_seq_one_letter_code
_entity_poly.pdbx_strand_id
1 'polypeptide(L)'
;MLIARLMPPESSSFKKGAEFVKKYDNCIASKVPLQLFGLWSLFFAGLSFGAGNIDRYAYWDGSGYLLEGLGLFLLTAIYMLVLRPKKIINLSLPIQNRLHRFKFILFTLIVFLIGFTLKSKAMIQADSLMGISPYLFSILGGALIFNIPIQLNEETGKWDVSNWENKSSVLISSSILIGLGTLLAFVLDDPIMSTVSMIALPFSVIALVFPSHIRHIQRLRFFPLFIFLMFLAVRLPWILFPLAVLFFLLRTFYYFRYGIIYPSFGVDHDEEI
;
A
#
# COMPACT_ATOMS: atom_id res chain seq x y z
N MET A 1 -4.62 20.70 -3.48
CA MET A 1 -3.48 20.65 -2.51
C MET A 1 -3.11 22.07 -2.13
N LEU A 2 -2.78 22.38 -0.87
CA LEU A 2 -2.39 23.74 -0.45
C LEU A 2 -1.23 24.30 -1.28
N ILE A 3 -0.19 23.50 -1.53
CA ILE A 3 0.95 23.90 -2.36
C ILE A 3 0.54 24.26 -3.79
N ALA A 4 -0.37 23.51 -4.41
CA ALA A 4 -0.85 23.83 -5.76
C ALA A 4 -1.60 25.18 -5.82
N ARG A 5 -2.34 25.53 -4.75
CA ARG A 5 -3.01 26.83 -4.64
C ARG A 5 -2.04 27.98 -4.33
N LEU A 6 -1.02 27.73 -3.51
CA LEU A 6 -0.01 28.72 -3.11
C LEU A 6 1.04 28.96 -4.19
N MET A 7 1.34 27.94 -5.00
CA MET A 7 2.38 27.95 -6.03
C MET A 7 1.82 27.33 -7.31
N PRO A 8 0.94 28.03 -8.04
CA PRO A 8 0.36 27.51 -9.28
C PRO A 8 1.45 27.26 -10.34
N PRO A 9 1.20 26.40 -11.35
CA PRO A 9 2.21 25.99 -12.34
C PRO A 9 2.88 27.16 -13.08
N GLU A 10 2.14 28.25 -13.28
CA GLU A 10 2.64 29.45 -13.95
C GLU A 10 3.55 30.33 -13.08
N SER A 11 3.53 30.13 -11.75
CA SER A 11 4.27 30.97 -10.80
C SER A 11 5.79 30.79 -10.87
N SER A 12 6.53 31.86 -10.56
CA SER A 12 7.99 31.80 -10.44
C SER A 12 8.45 30.85 -9.33
N SER A 13 7.67 30.74 -8.25
CA SER A 13 7.89 29.79 -7.15
C SER A 13 7.80 28.34 -7.60
N PHE A 14 6.82 28.01 -8.46
CA PHE A 14 6.70 26.69 -9.04
C PHE A 14 7.91 26.32 -9.89
N LYS A 15 8.34 27.23 -10.78
CA LYS A 15 9.52 27.01 -11.64
C LYS A 15 10.79 26.71 -10.82
N LYS A 16 11.03 27.46 -9.75
CA LYS A 16 12.15 27.20 -8.81
C LYS A 16 12.04 25.83 -8.15
N GLY A 17 10.84 25.45 -7.69
CA GLY A 17 10.58 24.14 -7.09
C GLY A 17 10.79 22.99 -8.09
N ALA A 18 10.30 23.16 -9.32
CA ALA A 18 10.46 22.20 -10.41
C ALA A 18 11.94 22.01 -10.79
N GLU A 19 12.73 23.08 -10.88
CA GLU A 19 14.18 23.02 -11.11
C GLU A 19 14.90 22.25 -10.00
N PHE A 20 14.56 22.52 -8.73
CA PHE A 20 15.11 21.80 -7.59
C PHE A 20 14.78 20.30 -7.66
N VAL A 21 13.53 19.94 -7.92
CA VAL A 21 13.11 18.54 -8.04
C VAL A 21 13.80 17.86 -9.22
N LYS A 22 13.93 18.54 -10.36
CA LYS A 22 14.63 18.03 -11.56
C LYS A 22 16.07 17.63 -11.26
N LYS A 23 16.77 18.36 -10.38
CA LYS A 23 18.14 18.02 -9.94
C LYS A 23 18.24 16.66 -9.25
N TYR A 24 17.22 16.28 -8.48
CA TYR A 24 17.17 15.02 -7.72
C TYR A 24 16.32 13.94 -8.39
N ASP A 25 15.75 14.25 -9.56
CA ASP A 25 14.75 13.42 -10.19
C ASP A 25 15.26 12.01 -10.47
N ASN A 26 16.45 11.91 -11.08
CA ASN A 26 17.09 10.62 -11.37
C ASN A 26 17.28 9.75 -10.10
N CYS A 27 17.54 10.37 -8.95
CA CYS A 27 17.73 9.66 -7.68
C CYS A 27 16.40 9.22 -7.05
N ILE A 28 15.37 10.07 -7.10
CA ILE A 28 14.08 9.79 -6.46
C ILE A 28 13.20 8.90 -7.34
N ALA A 29 13.12 9.20 -8.64
CA ALA A 29 12.31 8.45 -9.60
C ALA A 29 12.76 7.00 -9.75
N SER A 30 14.07 6.77 -9.85
CA SER A 30 14.64 5.41 -9.92
C SER A 30 14.27 4.56 -8.70
N LYS A 31 13.97 5.22 -7.57
CA LYS A 31 13.58 4.62 -6.31
C LYS A 31 12.06 4.43 -6.12
N VAL A 32 11.20 4.71 -7.12
CA VAL A 32 9.70 4.57 -7.12
C VAL A 32 9.11 4.51 -5.70
N PRO A 33 9.15 5.64 -4.99
CA PRO A 33 8.85 5.69 -3.56
C PRO A 33 7.37 5.43 -3.21
N LEU A 34 6.46 5.43 -4.20
CA LEU A 34 5.08 4.97 -4.00
C LEU A 34 4.96 3.53 -3.47
N GLN A 35 5.95 2.68 -3.78
CA GLN A 35 5.96 1.30 -3.28
C GLN A 35 6.12 1.22 -1.76
N LEU A 36 6.57 2.31 -1.11
CA LEU A 36 6.69 2.37 0.34
C LEU A 36 5.33 2.25 1.04
N PHE A 37 4.22 2.69 0.43
CA PHE A 37 2.88 2.44 1.01
C PHE A 37 2.60 0.95 1.15
N GLY A 38 2.90 0.18 0.10
CA GLY A 38 2.78 -1.27 0.14
C GLY A 38 3.72 -1.87 1.19
N LEU A 39 5.01 -1.55 1.14
CA LEU A 39 6.01 -2.04 2.10
C LEU A 39 5.61 -1.77 3.55
N TRP A 40 5.20 -0.54 3.85
CA TRP A 40 4.85 -0.12 5.20
C TRP A 40 3.54 -0.78 5.66
N SER A 41 2.56 -0.97 4.77
CA SER A 41 1.34 -1.71 5.11
C SER A 41 1.64 -3.14 5.60
N LEU A 42 2.62 -3.83 4.99
CA LEU A 42 3.05 -5.15 5.41
C LEU A 42 3.66 -5.14 6.82
N PHE A 43 4.55 -4.17 7.07
CA PHE A 43 5.23 -4.04 8.34
C PHE A 43 4.25 -3.64 9.47
N PHE A 44 3.37 -2.67 9.21
CA PHE A 44 2.34 -2.24 10.14
C PHE A 44 1.30 -3.33 10.41
N ALA A 45 0.97 -4.18 9.43
CA ALA A 45 0.12 -5.35 9.65
C ALA A 45 0.75 -6.30 10.67
N GLY A 46 2.05 -6.57 10.53
CA GLY A 46 2.81 -7.37 11.49
C GLY A 46 2.79 -6.76 12.90
N LEU A 47 3.08 -5.46 13.02
CA LEU A 47 3.03 -4.75 14.30
C LEU A 47 1.64 -4.82 14.93
N SER A 48 0.57 -4.57 14.16
CA SER A 48 -0.81 -4.60 14.65
C SER A 48 -1.22 -5.99 15.12
N PHE A 49 -0.83 -7.04 14.38
CA PHE A 49 -1.04 -8.42 14.81
C PHE A 49 -0.25 -8.72 16.09
N GLY A 50 1.00 -8.28 16.18
CA GLY A 50 1.81 -8.43 17.39
C GLY A 50 1.19 -7.75 18.61
N ALA A 51 0.67 -6.53 18.44
CA ALA A 51 -0.04 -5.80 19.48
C ALA A 51 -1.30 -6.55 19.95
N GLY A 52 -2.06 -7.13 19.02
CA GLY A 52 -3.23 -7.95 19.35
C GLY A 52 -2.91 -9.24 20.11
N ASN A 53 -1.70 -9.79 19.93
CA ASN A 53 -1.24 -10.95 20.71
C ASN A 53 -0.81 -10.57 22.13
N ILE A 54 -0.38 -9.33 22.36
CA ILE A 54 -0.06 -8.84 23.71
C ILE A 54 -1.36 -8.53 24.45
N ASP A 55 -2.22 -7.74 23.81
CA ASP A 55 -3.53 -7.37 24.33
C ASP A 55 -4.52 -7.20 23.17
N ARG A 56 -5.54 -8.06 23.16
CA ARG A 56 -6.61 -8.04 22.15
C ARG A 56 -7.31 -6.69 22.08
N TYR A 57 -7.48 -6.03 23.24
CA TYR A 57 -8.21 -4.77 23.41
C TYR A 57 -7.29 -3.56 23.37
N ALA A 58 -6.02 -3.73 22.99
CA ALA A 58 -5.14 -2.60 22.71
C ALA A 58 -5.69 -1.81 21.52
N TYR A 59 -6.17 -0.59 21.82
CA TYR A 59 -6.57 0.41 20.87
C TYR A 59 -5.84 1.71 21.22
N TRP A 60 -5.44 2.46 20.21
CA TRP A 60 -4.73 3.72 20.38
C TRP A 60 -3.45 3.62 21.21
N ASP A 61 -2.75 2.48 21.15
CA ASP A 61 -1.49 2.28 21.85
C ASP A 61 -0.33 2.93 21.08
N GLY A 62 0.09 4.11 21.56
CA GLY A 62 1.25 4.83 21.05
C GLY A 62 2.60 4.34 21.59
N SER A 63 2.64 3.32 22.46
CA SER A 63 3.88 2.83 23.04
C SER A 63 4.75 2.12 22.00
N GLY A 64 6.07 2.13 22.21
CA GLY A 64 7.02 1.43 21.32
C GLY A 64 7.37 2.17 20.02
N TYR A 65 6.75 3.32 19.73
CA TYR A 65 6.93 4.08 18.49
C TYR A 65 8.40 4.37 18.11
N LEU A 66 9.29 4.54 19.09
CA LEU A 66 10.71 4.77 18.83
C LEU A 66 11.38 3.54 18.21
N LEU A 67 11.26 2.38 18.86
CA LEU A 67 11.88 1.14 18.41
C LEU A 67 11.20 0.62 17.13
N GLU A 68 9.87 0.72 17.07
CA GLU A 68 9.07 0.36 15.90
C GLU A 68 9.36 1.29 14.70
N GLY A 69 9.52 2.59 14.97
CA GLY A 69 9.90 3.61 13.98
C GLY A 69 11.33 3.44 13.47
N LEU A 70 12.27 3.07 14.34
CA LEU A 70 13.63 2.69 13.92
C LEU A 70 13.60 1.44 13.04
N GLY A 71 12.79 0.44 13.39
CA GLY A 71 12.56 -0.75 12.55
C GLY A 71 12.02 -0.39 11.16
N LEU A 72 11.01 0.49 11.10
CA LEU A 72 10.46 1.02 9.84
C LEU A 72 11.53 1.75 9.01
N PHE A 73 12.34 2.59 9.65
CA PHE A 73 13.41 3.33 9.00
C PHE A 73 14.46 2.39 8.40
N LEU A 74 14.94 1.41 9.17
CA LEU A 74 15.91 0.41 8.71
C LEU A 74 15.34 -0.44 7.56
N LEU A 75 14.08 -0.89 7.67
CA LEU A 75 13.40 -1.62 6.61
C LEU A 75 13.33 -0.78 5.32
N THR A 76 12.98 0.49 5.45
CA THR A 76 12.91 1.43 4.32
C THR A 76 14.29 1.65 3.70
N ALA A 77 15.33 1.84 4.51
CA ALA A 77 16.71 2.00 4.03
C ALA A 77 17.21 0.75 3.31
N ILE A 78 17.03 -0.44 3.90
CA ILE A 78 17.41 -1.72 3.28
C ILE A 78 16.67 -1.93 1.96
N TYR A 79 15.36 -1.66 1.93
CA TYR A 79 14.57 -1.80 0.71
C TYR A 79 15.09 -0.86 -0.39
N MET A 80 15.27 0.42 -0.08
CA MET A 80 15.61 1.45 -1.05
C MET A 80 17.07 1.44 -1.52
N LEU A 81 18.00 1.00 -0.67
CA LEU A 81 19.44 0.99 -0.96
C LEU A 81 19.94 -0.37 -1.46
N VAL A 82 19.32 -1.47 -1.05
CA VAL A 82 19.82 -2.82 -1.36
C VAL A 82 18.83 -3.61 -2.20
N LEU A 83 17.62 -3.87 -1.69
CA LEU A 83 16.71 -4.84 -2.31
C LEU A 83 16.21 -4.38 -3.68
N ARG A 84 15.85 -3.10 -3.77
CA ARG A 84 15.28 -2.52 -4.98
C ARG A 84 16.33 -2.24 -6.06
N PRO A 85 17.47 -1.56 -5.80
CA PRO A 85 18.47 -1.31 -6.84
C PRO A 85 19.02 -2.61 -7.46
N LYS A 86 19.16 -3.66 -6.65
CA LYS A 86 19.59 -4.99 -7.09
C LYS A 86 18.46 -5.82 -7.72
N LYS A 87 17.24 -5.27 -7.83
CA LYS A 87 16.03 -5.95 -8.34
C LYS A 87 15.76 -7.31 -7.67
N ILE A 88 16.16 -7.46 -6.41
CA ILE A 88 15.97 -8.70 -5.63
C ILE A 88 14.48 -8.90 -5.36
N ILE A 89 13.86 -7.83 -4.86
CA ILE A 89 12.41 -7.71 -4.68
C ILE A 89 11.96 -6.53 -5.52
N ASN A 90 10.98 -6.77 -6.36
CA ASN A 90 10.34 -5.72 -7.11
C ASN A 90 8.87 -5.68 -6.72
N LEU A 91 8.48 -4.65 -5.97
CA LEU A 91 7.08 -4.39 -5.66
C LEU A 91 6.34 -3.72 -6.84
N SER A 92 7.02 -3.46 -7.98
CA SER A 92 6.31 -3.05 -9.20
C SER A 92 5.59 -4.25 -9.79
N LEU A 93 4.30 -4.02 -10.01
CA LEU A 93 3.33 -4.97 -10.51
C LEU A 93 3.14 -4.65 -12.00
N PRO A 94 2.93 -5.64 -12.89
CA PRO A 94 2.40 -6.97 -12.61
C PRO A 94 3.43 -8.04 -12.23
N ILE A 95 3.00 -9.05 -11.45
CA ILE A 95 3.82 -10.22 -11.10
C ILE A 95 3.88 -11.19 -12.29
N GLN A 96 4.84 -10.96 -13.18
CA GLN A 96 4.93 -11.67 -14.46
C GLN A 96 5.27 -13.17 -14.32
N ASN A 97 6.25 -13.52 -13.47
CA ASN A 97 6.80 -14.88 -13.42
C ASN A 97 6.55 -15.62 -12.09
N ARG A 98 6.50 -16.97 -12.13
CA ARG A 98 6.32 -17.83 -10.95
C ARG A 98 7.36 -17.55 -9.85
N LEU A 99 8.62 -17.37 -10.23
CA LEU A 99 9.70 -17.03 -9.30
C LEU A 99 9.48 -15.66 -8.62
N HIS A 100 8.96 -14.68 -9.37
CA HIS A 100 8.64 -13.36 -8.80
C HIS A 100 7.46 -13.44 -7.83
N ARG A 101 6.44 -14.25 -8.13
CA ARG A 101 5.33 -14.54 -7.19
C ARG A 101 5.85 -15.15 -5.90
N PHE A 102 6.70 -16.16 -6.01
CA PHE A 102 7.30 -16.81 -4.84
C PHE A 102 8.12 -15.83 -4.00
N LYS A 103 9.00 -15.04 -4.63
CA LYS A 103 9.79 -14.01 -3.94
C LYS A 103 8.90 -12.96 -3.26
N PHE A 104 7.81 -12.54 -3.90
CA PHE A 104 6.87 -11.58 -3.34
C PHE A 104 6.13 -12.13 -2.11
N ILE A 105 5.65 -13.37 -2.18
CA ILE A 105 4.99 -14.04 -1.04
C ILE A 105 5.98 -14.20 0.13
N LEU A 106 7.19 -14.68 -0.16
CA LEU A 106 8.22 -14.86 0.86
C LEU A 106 8.61 -13.52 1.49
N PHE A 107 8.78 -12.47 0.69
CA PHE A 107 9.07 -11.13 1.18
C PHE A 107 7.93 -10.57 2.04
N THR A 108 6.69 -10.77 1.60
CA THR A 108 5.49 -10.38 2.36
C THR A 108 5.48 -11.03 3.74
N LEU A 109 5.74 -12.34 3.80
CA LEU A 109 5.83 -13.07 5.06
C LEU A 109 6.97 -12.56 5.95
N ILE A 110 8.17 -12.36 5.39
CA ILE A 110 9.33 -11.89 6.14
C ILE A 110 9.06 -10.50 6.75
N VAL A 111 8.58 -9.55 5.95
CA VAL A 111 8.31 -8.18 6.43
C VAL A 111 7.22 -8.18 7.51
N PHE A 112 6.17 -8.97 7.32
CA PHE A 112 5.14 -9.15 8.32
C PHE A 112 5.71 -9.71 9.63
N LEU A 113 6.53 -10.77 9.57
CA LEU A 113 7.15 -11.39 10.73
C LEU A 113 8.12 -10.46 11.46
N ILE A 114 8.85 -9.61 10.73
CA ILE A 114 9.70 -8.57 11.34
C ILE A 114 8.82 -7.62 12.15
N GLY A 115 7.70 -7.14 11.60
CA GLY A 115 6.76 -6.30 12.35
C GLY A 115 6.18 -7.02 13.58
N PHE A 116 5.72 -8.25 13.40
CA PHE A 116 5.17 -9.06 14.49
C PHE A 116 6.14 -9.21 15.67
N THR A 117 7.36 -9.69 15.40
CA THR A 117 8.36 -9.95 16.43
C THR A 117 8.81 -8.67 17.14
N LEU A 118 8.86 -7.55 16.42
CA LEU A 118 9.25 -6.27 16.98
C LEU A 118 8.22 -5.75 18.02
N LYS A 119 6.91 -5.93 17.77
CA LYS A 119 5.87 -5.53 18.72
C LYS A 119 5.68 -6.56 19.83
N SER A 120 5.45 -7.84 19.48
CA SER A 120 5.08 -8.88 20.45
C SER A 120 6.17 -9.18 21.46
N LYS A 121 7.45 -8.95 21.09
CA LYS A 121 8.65 -9.37 21.85
C LYS A 121 8.69 -10.87 22.15
N ALA A 122 7.81 -11.65 21.52
CA ALA A 122 7.62 -13.06 21.77
C ALA A 122 8.23 -13.89 20.63
N MET A 123 8.69 -15.10 20.97
CA MET A 123 9.01 -16.10 19.95
C MET A 123 7.73 -16.51 19.21
N ILE A 124 7.88 -16.80 17.92
CA ILE A 124 6.79 -17.27 17.07
C ILE A 124 6.31 -18.64 17.58
N GLN A 125 5.08 -18.70 18.08
CA GLN A 125 4.40 -19.94 18.48
C GLN A 125 3.48 -20.45 17.36
N ALA A 126 3.06 -21.71 17.45
CA ALA A 126 2.21 -22.34 16.44
C ALA A 126 0.85 -21.63 16.29
N ASP A 127 0.24 -21.21 17.40
CA ASP A 127 -1.04 -20.49 17.39
C ASP A 127 -0.89 -19.11 16.73
N SER A 128 0.24 -18.43 16.98
CA SER A 128 0.57 -17.17 16.32
C SER A 128 0.69 -17.34 14.82
N LEU A 129 1.21 -18.47 14.31
CA LEU A 129 1.32 -18.73 12.87
C LEU A 129 -0.05 -18.86 12.18
N MET A 130 -1.04 -19.48 12.84
CA MET A 130 -2.40 -19.55 12.30
C MET A 130 -3.01 -18.15 12.17
N GLY A 131 -2.80 -17.29 13.17
CA GLY A 131 -3.26 -15.89 13.18
C GLY A 131 -2.65 -14.99 12.10
N ILE A 132 -1.54 -15.39 11.45
CA ILE A 132 -0.94 -14.66 10.32
C ILE A 132 -1.73 -14.88 9.03
N SER A 133 -2.35 -16.06 8.89
CA SER A 133 -3.01 -16.46 7.64
C SER A 133 -4.05 -15.46 7.12
N PRO A 134 -4.93 -14.86 7.94
CA PRO A 134 -5.94 -13.92 7.45
C PRO A 134 -5.33 -12.66 6.83
N TYR A 135 -4.23 -12.17 7.40
CA TYR A 135 -3.47 -11.03 6.87
C TYR A 135 -2.82 -11.39 5.54
N LEU A 136 -2.15 -12.54 5.44
CA LEU A 136 -1.52 -12.97 4.19
C LEU A 136 -2.54 -13.11 3.07
N PHE A 137 -3.67 -13.79 3.30
CA PHE A 137 -4.71 -13.93 2.29
C PHE A 137 -5.26 -12.58 1.82
N SER A 138 -5.56 -11.68 2.76
CA SER A 138 -6.12 -10.36 2.44
C SER A 138 -5.12 -9.45 1.71
N ILE A 139 -3.86 -9.43 2.17
CA ILE A 139 -2.78 -8.66 1.55
C ILE A 139 -2.46 -9.18 0.15
N LEU A 140 -2.37 -10.50 -0.03
CA LEU A 140 -2.10 -11.12 -1.33
C LEU A 140 -3.27 -10.88 -2.29
N GLY A 141 -4.52 -10.99 -1.81
CA GLY A 141 -5.71 -10.63 -2.58
C GLY A 141 -5.71 -9.17 -3.03
N GLY A 142 -5.31 -8.26 -2.13
CA GLY A 142 -5.06 -6.85 -2.41
C GLY A 142 -3.98 -6.63 -3.47
N ALA A 143 -2.85 -7.33 -3.34
CA ALA A 143 -1.71 -7.21 -4.25
C ALA A 143 -2.03 -7.71 -5.67
N LEU A 144 -2.89 -8.73 -5.82
CA LEU A 144 -3.28 -9.25 -7.13
C LEU A 144 -3.95 -8.18 -8.02
N ILE A 145 -4.71 -7.26 -7.43
CA ILE A 145 -5.41 -6.18 -8.16
C ILE A 145 -4.44 -5.33 -8.97
N PHE A 146 -3.25 -5.08 -8.44
CA PHE A 146 -2.25 -4.27 -9.10
C PHE A 146 -1.64 -4.96 -10.32
N ASN A 147 -1.93 -6.25 -10.57
CA ASN A 147 -1.57 -6.91 -11.82
C ASN A 147 -2.39 -6.43 -13.02
N ILE A 148 -3.52 -5.74 -12.82
CA ILE A 148 -4.31 -5.13 -13.90
C ILE A 148 -3.61 -3.82 -14.28
N PRO A 149 -2.83 -3.73 -15.37
CA PRO A 149 -2.02 -2.54 -15.65
C PRO A 149 -2.90 -1.32 -15.89
N ILE A 150 -2.55 -0.20 -15.24
CA ILE A 150 -3.11 1.12 -15.55
C ILE A 150 -1.96 1.96 -16.06
N GLN A 151 -2.12 2.52 -17.25
CA GLN A 151 -1.15 3.41 -17.89
C GLN A 151 -1.76 4.80 -18.01
N LEU A 152 -0.93 5.83 -17.85
CA LEU A 152 -1.36 7.19 -18.17
C LEU A 152 -1.26 7.35 -19.68
N ASN A 153 -2.37 7.68 -20.34
CA ASN A 153 -2.35 8.06 -21.73
C ASN A 153 -1.84 9.51 -21.80
N GLU A 154 -0.62 9.69 -22.33
CA GLU A 154 0.06 11.00 -22.39
C GLU A 154 -0.67 11.99 -23.31
N GLU A 155 -1.42 11.52 -24.31
CA GLU A 155 -2.15 12.38 -25.25
C GLU A 155 -3.45 12.95 -24.66
N THR A 156 -4.13 12.15 -23.83
CA THR A 156 -5.42 12.55 -23.23
C THR A 156 -5.30 13.01 -21.78
N GLY A 157 -4.14 12.81 -21.15
CA GLY A 157 -3.93 13.06 -19.72
C GLY A 157 -4.75 12.14 -18.80
N LYS A 158 -5.46 11.15 -19.36
CA LYS A 158 -6.33 10.23 -18.62
C LYS A 158 -5.65 8.90 -18.39
N TRP A 159 -5.89 8.30 -17.24
CA TRP A 159 -5.49 6.92 -17.00
C TRP A 159 -6.36 6.00 -17.84
N ASP A 160 -5.77 4.94 -18.39
CA ASP A 160 -6.46 3.85 -19.10
C ASP A 160 -5.90 2.48 -18.68
N VAL A 161 -6.69 1.42 -18.84
CA VAL A 161 -6.27 0.04 -18.58
C VAL A 161 -5.75 -0.55 -19.89
N SER A 162 -4.45 -0.87 -19.92
CA SER A 162 -3.77 -1.25 -21.16
C SER A 162 -4.15 -2.65 -21.66
N ASN A 163 -4.62 -3.55 -20.79
CA ASN A 163 -5.12 -4.87 -21.19
C ASN A 163 -6.23 -5.36 -20.24
N TRP A 164 -7.41 -5.64 -20.79
CA TRP A 164 -8.57 -6.16 -20.05
C TRP A 164 -8.71 -7.69 -20.08
N GLU A 165 -7.98 -8.42 -20.94
CA GLU A 165 -8.21 -9.85 -21.22
C GLU A 165 -8.19 -10.75 -19.97
N ASN A 166 -7.31 -10.47 -19.02
CA ASN A 166 -7.16 -11.29 -17.81
C ASN A 166 -7.82 -10.69 -16.55
N LYS A 167 -8.60 -9.61 -16.69
CA LYS A 167 -9.19 -8.90 -15.54
C LYS A 167 -10.06 -9.82 -14.67
N SER A 168 -10.98 -10.56 -15.29
CA SER A 168 -11.97 -11.36 -14.56
C SER A 168 -11.30 -12.40 -13.68
N SER A 169 -10.33 -13.13 -14.22
CA SER A 169 -9.53 -14.12 -13.49
C SER A 169 -8.79 -13.51 -12.29
N VAL A 170 -8.18 -12.33 -12.47
CA VAL A 170 -7.49 -11.62 -11.39
C VAL A 170 -8.46 -11.16 -10.30
N LEU A 171 -9.62 -10.62 -10.67
CA LEU A 171 -10.62 -10.14 -9.72
C LEU A 171 -11.34 -11.27 -8.97
N ILE A 172 -11.62 -12.40 -9.64
CA ILE A 172 -12.14 -13.62 -9.00
C ILE A 172 -11.13 -14.11 -7.97
N SER A 173 -9.85 -14.26 -8.38
CA SER A 173 -8.78 -14.71 -7.49
C SER A 173 -8.59 -13.77 -6.30
N SER A 174 -8.63 -12.45 -6.53
CA SER A 174 -8.57 -11.44 -5.48
C SER A 174 -9.73 -11.55 -4.51
N SER A 175 -10.97 -11.69 -5.02
CA SER A 175 -12.17 -11.82 -4.19
C SER A 175 -12.17 -13.10 -3.35
N ILE A 176 -11.72 -14.22 -3.92
CA ILE A 176 -11.58 -15.49 -3.17
C ILE A 176 -10.56 -15.32 -2.04
N LEU A 177 -9.39 -14.74 -2.32
CA LEU A 177 -8.35 -14.55 -1.30
C LEU A 177 -8.81 -13.60 -0.18
N ILE A 178 -9.43 -12.46 -0.52
CA ILE A 178 -9.96 -11.54 0.50
C ILE A 178 -11.10 -12.19 1.29
N GLY A 179 -11.97 -12.96 0.63
CA GLY A 179 -13.05 -13.71 1.28
C GLY A 179 -12.53 -14.77 2.25
N LEU A 180 -11.51 -15.55 1.84
CA LEU A 180 -10.83 -16.49 2.74
C LEU A 180 -10.16 -15.78 3.91
N GLY A 181 -9.51 -14.64 3.67
CA GLY A 181 -8.96 -13.80 4.73
C GLY A 181 -10.01 -13.33 5.72
N THR A 182 -11.20 -12.97 5.23
CA THR A 182 -12.35 -12.56 6.06
C THR A 182 -12.84 -13.70 6.93
N LEU A 183 -13.08 -14.88 6.33
CA LEU A 183 -13.57 -16.06 7.04
C LEU A 183 -12.58 -16.54 8.10
N LEU A 184 -11.29 -16.60 7.75
CA LEU A 184 -10.26 -17.02 8.69
C LEU A 184 -10.09 -16.01 9.82
N ALA A 185 -10.13 -14.70 9.54
CA ALA A 185 -10.07 -13.68 10.59
C ALA A 185 -11.27 -13.78 11.54
N PHE A 186 -12.46 -14.08 11.02
CA PHE A 186 -13.66 -14.28 11.82
C PHE A 186 -13.53 -15.53 12.72
N VAL A 187 -13.11 -16.66 12.15
CA VAL A 187 -12.92 -17.92 12.91
C VAL A 187 -11.81 -17.79 13.96
N LEU A 188 -10.75 -17.04 13.66
CA LEU A 188 -9.62 -16.80 14.57
C LEU A 188 -9.84 -15.59 15.47
N ASP A 189 -11.05 -15.04 15.51
CA ASP A 189 -11.42 -13.99 16.46
C ASP A 189 -10.61 -12.68 16.33
N ASP A 190 -10.04 -12.39 15.15
CA ASP A 190 -9.31 -11.15 14.86
C ASP A 190 -10.29 -10.04 14.39
N PRO A 191 -10.61 -9.05 15.24
CA PRO A 191 -11.60 -8.02 14.91
C PRO A 191 -11.11 -7.03 13.85
N ILE A 192 -9.79 -6.79 13.74
CA ILE A 192 -9.24 -5.82 12.79
C ILE A 192 -9.31 -6.42 11.39
N MET A 193 -8.73 -7.62 11.22
CA MET A 193 -8.61 -8.20 9.90
C MET A 193 -9.98 -8.65 9.37
N SER A 194 -10.87 -9.17 10.21
CA SER A 194 -12.23 -9.56 9.81
C SER A 194 -13.03 -8.36 9.30
N THR A 195 -12.98 -7.23 10.02
CA THR A 195 -13.69 -6.00 9.61
C THR A 195 -13.10 -5.43 8.33
N VAL A 196 -11.78 -5.30 8.24
CA VAL A 196 -11.12 -4.68 7.09
C VAL A 196 -11.32 -5.48 5.82
N SER A 197 -11.14 -6.80 5.88
CA SER A 197 -11.34 -7.66 4.70
C SER A 197 -12.79 -7.72 4.27
N MET A 198 -13.74 -7.72 5.22
CA MET A 198 -15.17 -7.63 4.91
C MET A 198 -15.51 -6.32 4.19
N ILE A 199 -14.95 -5.18 4.61
CA ILE A 199 -15.16 -3.88 3.96
C ILE A 199 -14.44 -3.81 2.60
N ALA A 200 -13.28 -4.44 2.47
CA ALA A 200 -12.48 -4.44 1.24
C ALA A 200 -13.07 -5.35 0.15
N LEU A 201 -13.71 -6.47 0.52
CA LEU A 201 -14.23 -7.48 -0.40
C LEU A 201 -15.22 -6.92 -1.45
N PRO A 202 -16.20 -6.04 -1.10
CA PRO A 202 -17.07 -5.43 -2.09
C PRO A 202 -16.36 -4.72 -3.23
N PHE A 203 -15.18 -4.13 -3.01
CA PHE A 203 -14.47 -3.44 -4.09
C PHE A 203 -14.08 -4.40 -5.22
N SER A 204 -13.57 -5.60 -4.90
CA SER A 204 -13.14 -6.57 -5.90
C SER A 204 -14.33 -7.22 -6.59
N VAL A 205 -15.41 -7.46 -5.85
CA VAL A 205 -16.67 -8.02 -6.37
C VAL A 205 -17.38 -7.01 -7.29
N ILE A 206 -17.47 -5.74 -6.90
CA ILE A 206 -18.09 -4.68 -7.73
C ILE A 206 -17.30 -4.51 -9.02
N ALA A 207 -15.97 -4.47 -8.96
CA ALA A 207 -15.13 -4.36 -10.15
C ALA A 207 -15.27 -5.56 -11.11
N LEU A 208 -15.70 -6.72 -10.60
CA LEU A 208 -15.95 -7.94 -11.37
C LEU A 208 -17.34 -7.93 -12.02
N VAL A 209 -18.37 -7.54 -11.27
CA VAL A 209 -19.79 -7.60 -11.71
C VAL A 209 -20.16 -6.42 -12.61
N PHE A 210 -19.71 -5.21 -12.28
CA PHE A 210 -20.07 -4.01 -13.02
C PHE A 210 -19.17 -3.79 -14.26
N PRO A 211 -19.66 -3.07 -15.28
CA PRO A 211 -18.90 -2.77 -16.49
C PRO A 211 -17.50 -2.25 -16.18
N SER A 212 -16.54 -2.60 -17.03
CA SER A 212 -15.14 -2.22 -16.91
C SER A 212 -14.93 -0.71 -17.09
N HIS A 213 -15.19 0.04 -16.04
CA HIS A 213 -14.81 1.44 -15.94
C HIS A 213 -13.50 1.55 -15.14
N ILE A 214 -12.55 2.35 -15.63
CA ILE A 214 -11.26 2.55 -14.97
C ILE A 214 -11.39 3.01 -13.52
N ARG A 215 -12.39 3.86 -13.26
CA ARG A 215 -12.78 4.31 -11.92
C ARG A 215 -12.91 3.16 -10.92
N HIS A 216 -13.49 2.03 -11.31
CA HIS A 216 -13.63 0.88 -10.40
C HIS A 216 -12.28 0.26 -10.06
N ILE A 217 -11.35 0.16 -11.02
CA ILE A 217 -9.99 -0.37 -10.79
C ILE A 217 -9.15 0.60 -9.96
N GLN A 218 -9.23 1.91 -10.23
CA GLN A 218 -8.54 2.93 -9.44
C GLN A 218 -9.02 2.93 -7.98
N ARG A 219 -10.34 2.88 -7.77
CA ARG A 219 -10.93 2.75 -6.43
C ARG A 219 -10.46 1.49 -5.72
N LEU A 220 -10.48 0.36 -6.43
CA LEU A 220 -10.07 -0.94 -5.93
C LEU A 220 -8.57 -1.00 -5.52
N ARG A 221 -7.70 -0.20 -6.16
CA ARG A 221 -6.28 -0.13 -5.78
C ARG A 221 -6.04 0.73 -4.53
N PHE A 222 -6.74 1.85 -4.42
CA PHE A 222 -6.44 2.87 -3.42
C PHE A 222 -7.26 2.70 -2.13
N PHE A 223 -8.58 2.50 -2.23
CA PHE A 223 -9.46 2.47 -1.06
C PHE A 223 -9.21 1.27 -0.14
N PRO A 224 -9.12 0.02 -0.63
CA PRO A 224 -8.80 -1.11 0.23
C PRO A 224 -7.49 -0.94 1.00
N LEU A 225 -6.42 -0.44 0.35
CA LEU A 225 -5.14 -0.19 1.00
C LEU A 225 -5.26 0.91 2.06
N PHE A 226 -5.99 1.99 1.76
CA PHE A 226 -6.22 3.07 2.71
C PHE A 226 -7.05 2.61 3.91
N ILE A 227 -8.17 1.93 3.68
CA ILE A 227 -9.03 1.35 4.73
C ILE A 227 -8.20 0.43 5.60
N PHE A 228 -7.41 -0.46 4.99
CA PHE A 228 -6.50 -1.34 5.70
C PHE A 228 -5.55 -0.56 6.63
N LEU A 229 -4.85 0.45 6.12
CA LEU A 229 -3.96 1.28 6.93
C LEU A 229 -4.68 2.04 8.05
N MET A 230 -5.89 2.55 7.81
CA MET A 230 -6.66 3.27 8.84
C MET A 230 -7.08 2.35 9.98
N PHE A 231 -7.50 1.13 9.70
CA PHE A 231 -7.86 0.16 10.74
C PHE A 231 -6.63 -0.34 11.53
N LEU A 232 -5.47 -0.49 10.88
CA LEU A 232 -4.22 -0.73 11.60
C LEU A 232 -3.88 0.43 12.54
N ALA A 233 -4.18 1.67 12.14
CA ALA A 233 -3.95 2.85 12.96
C ALA A 233 -4.88 2.95 14.18
N VAL A 234 -6.04 2.28 14.16
CA VAL A 234 -6.92 2.17 15.34
C VAL A 234 -6.20 1.47 16.50
N ARG A 235 -5.30 0.52 16.20
CA ARG A 235 -4.45 -0.14 17.20
C ARG A 235 -3.15 0.63 17.44
N LEU A 236 -2.50 1.08 16.37
CA LEU A 236 -1.21 1.76 16.40
C LEU A 236 -1.31 3.17 15.81
N PRO A 237 -1.76 4.19 16.55
CA PRO A 237 -2.12 5.50 15.99
C PRO A 237 -0.89 6.25 15.45
N TRP A 238 0.30 5.96 15.99
CA TRP A 238 1.53 6.60 15.57
C TRP A 238 1.89 6.33 14.10
N ILE A 239 1.37 5.25 13.48
CA ILE A 239 1.65 4.93 12.06
C ILE A 239 1.06 5.98 11.10
N LEU A 240 0.09 6.78 11.55
CA LEU A 240 -0.47 7.88 10.77
C LEU A 240 0.57 8.95 10.46
N PHE A 241 1.51 9.18 11.39
CA PHE A 241 2.56 10.19 11.21
C PHE A 241 3.48 9.88 10.02
N PRO A 242 4.18 8.72 9.94
CA PRO A 242 5.01 8.41 8.79
C PRO A 242 4.18 8.35 7.50
N LEU A 243 2.96 7.79 7.53
CA LEU A 243 2.09 7.72 6.35
C LEU A 243 1.73 9.12 5.81
N ALA A 244 1.38 10.06 6.69
CA ALA A 244 1.10 11.43 6.32
C ALA A 244 2.34 12.09 5.71
N VAL A 245 3.51 11.94 6.35
CA VAL A 245 4.78 12.45 5.81
C VAL A 245 5.04 11.91 4.42
N LEU A 246 4.94 10.59 4.21
CA LEU A 246 5.14 9.95 2.91
C LEU A 246 4.14 10.47 1.88
N PHE A 247 2.85 10.56 2.23
CA PHE A 247 1.80 11.04 1.35
C PHE A 247 2.04 12.47 0.88
N PHE A 248 2.32 13.40 1.80
CA PHE A 248 2.54 14.80 1.45
C PHE A 248 3.86 15.04 0.72
N LEU A 249 4.93 14.33 1.08
CA LEU A 249 6.21 14.42 0.36
C LEU A 249 6.08 13.94 -1.09
N LEU A 250 5.42 12.80 -1.31
CA LEU A 250 5.17 12.28 -2.66
C LEU A 250 4.30 13.23 -3.45
N ARG A 251 3.22 13.73 -2.86
CA ARG A 251 2.31 14.66 -3.52
C ARG A 251 3.00 15.94 -3.96
N THR A 252 3.89 16.45 -3.12
CA THR A 252 4.73 17.62 -3.43
C THR A 252 5.72 17.31 -4.55
N PHE A 253 6.38 16.15 -4.50
CA PHE A 253 7.33 15.72 -5.52
C PHE A 253 6.67 15.57 -6.90
N TYR A 254 5.54 14.86 -7.00
CA TYR A 254 4.81 14.68 -8.25
C TYR A 254 4.26 16.00 -8.80
N TYR A 255 3.80 16.90 -7.92
CA TYR A 255 3.33 18.22 -8.32
C TYR A 255 4.44 19.03 -8.99
N PHE A 256 5.61 19.18 -8.36
CA PHE A 256 6.71 19.95 -8.95
C PHE A 256 7.38 19.24 -10.14
N ARG A 257 7.31 17.91 -10.22
CA ARG A 257 7.92 17.16 -11.32
C ARG A 257 7.05 17.12 -12.58
N TYR A 258 5.77 16.83 -12.41
CA TYR A 258 4.86 16.49 -13.50
C TYR A 258 3.66 17.45 -13.59
N GLY A 259 3.51 18.39 -12.66
CA GLY A 259 2.33 19.25 -12.57
C GLY A 259 1.08 18.55 -12.02
N ILE A 260 1.15 17.25 -11.70
CA ILE A 260 -0.01 16.46 -11.27
C ILE A 260 -0.10 16.30 -9.76
N ILE A 261 -1.32 16.27 -9.25
CA ILE A 261 -1.61 16.09 -7.83
C ILE A 261 -1.74 14.58 -7.53
N TYR A 262 -0.62 13.92 -7.26
CA TYR A 262 -0.57 12.46 -7.03
C TYR A 262 0.45 12.09 -5.94
N PRO A 263 0.20 11.16 -5.00
CA PRO A 263 -1.00 10.34 -4.83
C PRO A 263 -2.23 11.14 -4.41
N SER A 264 -3.41 10.71 -4.85
CA SER A 264 -4.70 11.32 -4.53
C SER A 264 -5.76 10.24 -4.31
N PHE A 265 -6.76 10.56 -3.49
CA PHE A 265 -7.97 9.75 -3.33
C PHE A 265 -9.02 10.04 -4.42
N GLY A 266 -8.83 11.12 -5.18
CA GLY A 266 -9.66 11.48 -6.32
C GLY A 266 -9.48 10.47 -7.46
N VAL A 267 -10.59 10.07 -8.07
CA VAL A 267 -10.65 9.08 -9.15
C VAL A 267 -10.76 9.78 -10.52
N ASP A 268 -11.27 11.00 -10.54
CA ASP A 268 -11.24 11.88 -11.71
C ASP A 268 -10.11 12.91 -11.50
N HIS A 269 -9.22 13.04 -12.49
CA HIS A 269 -8.21 14.10 -12.53
C HIS A 269 -8.69 15.30 -13.35
N ASP A 270 -10.01 15.38 -13.60
CA ASP A 270 -10.66 16.49 -14.29
C ASP A 270 -10.73 17.77 -13.42
N GLU A 271 -10.03 17.83 -12.29
CA GLU A 271 -9.72 19.11 -11.64
C GLU A 271 -8.65 19.81 -12.50
N GLU A 272 -9.12 20.47 -13.56
CA GLU A 272 -8.39 21.55 -14.24
C GLU A 272 -7.74 22.43 -13.15
N ILE A 273 -6.40 22.49 -13.19
CA ILE A 273 -5.62 23.42 -12.37
C ILE A 273 -5.71 24.80 -13.01
#